data_AF-A0A846MVI6-F1
#
_entry.id   AF-A0A846MVI6-F1
#
_cell.length_a   1.000
_cell.length_b   1.000
_cell.length_c   1.000
_cell.angle_alpha   90.00
_cell.angle_beta   90.00
_cell.angle_gamma   90.00
#
_symmetry.space_group_name_H-M   'P 1'
#
loop_
_entity.id
_entity.type
_entity.pdbx_description
1 polymer ?
#
loop_
_entity_poly.entity_id
_entity_poly.type
_entity_poly.pdbx_seq_one_letter_code
_entity_poly.pdbx_strand_id
1 'polypeptide(L)'
;MQSKLPAVAADAGRIFFYRPTAFLGAGSAVQPLVRIDGVEVGRSVPNGFFYVDHAPGALKIATSTEVTEETTLKLGAGETRYVRTDISMGLLVGRITPSVIDPDQALKDIQDLHYTGK
;
A
#
# COMPACT_ATOMS: atom_id res chain seq x y z
N MET A 1 -19.72 2.74 10.74
CA MET A 1 -19.12 2.60 12.08
C MET A 1 -17.63 2.90 11.93
N GLN A 2 -17.13 3.99 12.50
CA GLN A 2 -15.68 4.28 12.50
C GLN A 2 -15.01 3.27 13.43
N SER A 3 -14.46 2.19 12.87
CA SER A 3 -13.55 1.31 13.58
C SER A 3 -12.32 2.15 13.96
N LYS A 4 -12.14 2.41 15.26
CA LYS A 4 -10.90 3.01 15.78
C LYS A 4 -9.78 2.03 15.46
N LEU A 5 -8.87 2.42 14.57
CA LEU A 5 -7.67 1.66 14.31
C LEU A 5 -6.86 1.51 15.62
N PRO A 6 -6.18 0.37 15.83
CA PRO A 6 -5.32 0.19 17.00
C PRO A 6 -4.28 1.29 17.10
N ALA A 7 -3.91 1.69 18.32
CA ALA A 7 -2.81 2.62 18.53
C ALA A 7 -1.51 2.04 17.96
N VAL A 8 -0.64 2.90 17.41
CA VAL A 8 0.71 2.54 16.97
C VAL A 8 1.62 2.54 18.20
N ALA A 9 2.54 1.58 18.29
CA ALA A 9 3.54 1.56 19.35
C ALA A 9 4.43 2.83 19.30
N ALA A 10 4.92 3.28 20.45
CA ALA A 10 5.67 4.54 20.55
C ALA A 10 6.99 4.54 19.75
N ASP A 11 7.54 3.36 19.49
CA ASP A 11 8.77 3.10 18.74
C ASP A 11 8.51 2.62 17.30
N ALA A 12 7.26 2.69 16.83
CA ALA A 12 6.88 2.31 15.48
C ALA A 12 6.19 3.48 14.76
N GLY A 13 6.28 3.48 13.44
CA GLY A 13 5.38 4.25 12.57
C GLY A 13 4.39 3.32 11.88
N ARG A 14 3.34 3.89 11.29
CA ARG A 14 2.33 3.15 10.51
C ARG A 14 2.41 3.50 9.04
N ILE A 15 2.35 2.49 8.19
CA ILE A 15 2.26 2.66 6.74
C ILE A 15 0.95 2.06 6.27
N PHE A 16 0.12 2.87 5.61
CA PHE A 16 -1.05 2.40 4.89
C PHE A 16 -0.68 2.08 3.45
N PHE A 17 -1.11 0.94 2.97
CA PHE A 17 -1.05 0.55 1.57
C PHE A 17 -2.45 0.44 1.03
N TYR A 18 -2.71 1.04 -0.12
CA TYR A 18 -4.05 1.07 -0.67
C TYR A 18 -4.08 1.08 -2.20
N ARG A 19 -5.20 0.64 -2.78
CA ARG A 19 -5.44 0.63 -4.22
C ARG A 19 -6.87 1.08 -4.52
N PRO A 20 -7.09 2.35 -4.90
CA PRO A 20 -8.42 2.90 -5.12
C PRO A 20 -9.16 2.30 -6.32
N THR A 21 -8.44 1.88 -7.35
CA THR A 21 -9.04 1.46 -8.61
C THR A 21 -9.11 -0.07 -8.73
N ALA A 22 -10.32 -0.58 -8.95
CA ALA A 22 -10.54 -1.84 -9.65
C ALA A 22 -10.77 -1.54 -11.13
N PHE A 23 -9.75 -1.73 -11.97
CA PHE A 23 -10.02 -1.92 -13.39
C PHE A 23 -10.96 -3.12 -13.52
N LEU A 24 -12.17 -2.91 -14.04
CA LEU A 24 -13.12 -4.00 -14.33
C LEU A 24 -12.48 -4.93 -15.38
N GLY A 25 -12.48 -6.24 -15.13
CA GLY A 25 -11.87 -7.24 -16.02
C GLY A 25 -10.53 -7.78 -15.50
N ALA A 26 -9.63 -8.17 -16.41
CA ALA A 26 -8.39 -8.90 -16.09
C ALA A 26 -7.45 -8.19 -15.09
N GLY A 27 -7.55 -6.85 -14.97
CA GLY A 27 -6.78 -6.06 -14.02
C GLY A 27 -7.13 -6.29 -12.54
N SER A 28 -8.29 -6.86 -12.23
CA SER A 28 -8.71 -7.18 -10.84
C SER A 28 -8.05 -8.46 -10.30
N ALA A 29 -7.61 -9.36 -11.18
CA ALA A 29 -6.89 -10.58 -10.82
C ALA A 29 -5.42 -10.33 -10.45
N VAL A 30 -4.85 -9.21 -10.89
CA VAL A 30 -3.45 -8.83 -10.59
C VAL A 30 -3.39 -8.24 -9.18
N GLN A 31 -2.97 -9.06 -8.20
CA GLN A 31 -2.88 -8.69 -6.79
C GLN A 31 -1.51 -9.07 -6.21
N PRO A 32 -0.44 -8.35 -6.62
CA PRO A 32 0.92 -8.72 -6.26
C PRO A 32 1.16 -8.51 -4.75
N LEU A 33 2.19 -9.20 -4.27
CA LEU A 33 2.73 -8.98 -2.94
C LEU A 33 3.32 -7.58 -2.84
N VAL A 34 3.06 -6.94 -1.71
CA VAL A 34 3.74 -5.72 -1.27
C VAL A 34 4.86 -6.15 -0.34
N ARG A 35 6.06 -5.60 -0.57
CA ARG A 35 7.24 -5.87 0.26
C ARG A 35 7.82 -4.60 0.84
N ILE A 36 8.31 -4.70 2.07
CA ILE A 36 9.19 -3.71 2.71
C ILE A 36 10.56 -4.36 2.85
N ASP A 37 11.59 -3.76 2.24
CA ASP A 37 12.98 -4.23 2.31
C ASP A 37 13.12 -5.74 1.95
N GLY A 38 12.30 -6.19 1.01
CA GLY A 38 12.26 -7.58 0.53
C GLY A 38 11.37 -8.53 1.33
N VAL A 39 10.82 -8.12 2.46
CA VAL A 39 9.91 -8.90 3.30
C VAL A 39 8.46 -8.66 2.89
N GLU A 40 7.67 -9.73 2.70
CA GLU A 40 6.24 -9.63 2.39
C GLU A 40 5.44 -9.07 3.57
N VAL A 41 4.63 -8.05 3.31
CA VAL A 41 3.81 -7.37 4.32
C VAL A 41 2.31 -7.36 3.99
N GLY A 42 1.94 -7.78 2.78
CA GLY A 42 0.55 -7.81 2.35
C GLY A 42 0.40 -7.89 0.83
N ARG A 43 -0.79 -7.57 0.33
CA ARG A 43 -1.13 -7.63 -1.10
C ARG A 43 -1.79 -6.34 -1.57
N SER A 44 -1.48 -5.93 -2.79
CA SER A 44 -2.17 -4.82 -3.48
C SER A 44 -3.50 -5.32 -4.03
N VAL A 45 -4.53 -5.36 -3.17
CA VAL A 45 -5.88 -5.81 -3.51
C VAL A 45 -6.69 -4.63 -4.09
N PRO A 46 -7.33 -4.78 -5.26
CA PRO A 46 -8.21 -3.75 -5.81
C PRO A 46 -9.33 -3.35 -4.84
N ASN A 47 -9.65 -2.06 -4.79
CA ASN A 47 -10.61 -1.47 -3.85
C ASN A 47 -10.32 -1.79 -2.38
N GLY A 48 -9.05 -2.04 -2.06
CA GLY A 48 -8.59 -2.51 -0.77
C GLY A 48 -7.54 -1.60 -0.15
N PHE A 49 -7.47 -1.63 1.17
CA PHE A 49 -6.37 -1.07 1.93
C PHE A 49 -5.97 -1.98 3.10
N PHE A 50 -4.71 -1.92 3.49
CA PHE A 50 -4.22 -2.50 4.74
C PHE A 50 -3.18 -1.56 5.36
N TYR A 51 -2.76 -1.87 6.58
CA TYR A 51 -1.68 -1.13 7.23
C TYR A 51 -0.72 -2.08 7.90
N VAL A 52 0.51 -1.62 8.08
CA VAL A 52 1.53 -2.28 8.91
C VAL A 52 2.21 -1.27 9.81
N ASP A 53 2.55 -1.72 11.00
CA ASP A 53 3.42 -0.98 11.91
C ASP A 53 4.86 -1.44 11.67
N HIS A 54 5.78 -0.49 11.52
CA HIS A 54 7.18 -0.77 11.20
C HIS A 54 8.10 0.14 11.99
N ALA A 55 9.31 -0.35 12.27
CA ALA A 55 10.36 0.46 12.89
C ALA A 55 10.68 1.70 12.02
N PRO A 56 10.98 2.86 12.63
CA PRO A 56 11.39 4.06 11.92
C PRO A 56 12.63 3.81 11.06
N GLY A 57 12.69 4.44 9.88
CA GLY A 57 13.80 4.27 8.95
C GLY A 57 13.48 4.69 7.53
N ALA A 58 14.48 4.54 6.65
CA ALA A 58 14.28 4.61 5.21
C ALA A 58 13.92 3.20 4.72
N LEU A 59 12.74 3.06 4.13
CA LEU A 59 12.12 1.80 3.76
C LEU A 59 11.98 1.74 2.25
N LYS A 60 12.32 0.59 1.67
CA LYS A 60 12.11 0.32 0.25
C LYS A 60 10.83 -0.48 0.07
N ILE A 61 9.84 0.13 -0.59
CA ILE A 61 8.58 -0.52 -0.92
C ILE A 61 8.67 -1.09 -2.32
N ALA A 62 8.31 -2.35 -2.49
CA ALA A 62 8.31 -3.02 -3.80
C ALA A 62 7.00 -3.77 -4.07
N THR A 63 6.56 -3.73 -5.33
CA THR A 63 5.51 -4.59 -5.88
C THR A 63 6.02 -5.28 -7.13
N SER A 64 5.82 -6.60 -7.23
CA SER A 64 6.34 -7.39 -8.35
C SER A 64 5.21 -8.04 -9.14
N THR A 65 5.16 -7.74 -10.44
CA THR A 65 4.26 -8.34 -11.45
C THR A 65 5.12 -8.94 -12.58
N GLU A 66 4.91 -8.51 -13.84
CA GLU A 66 5.87 -8.77 -14.94
C GLU A 66 7.19 -8.04 -14.70
N VAL A 67 7.12 -6.86 -14.10
CA VAL A 67 8.28 -6.08 -13.63
C VAL A 67 8.14 -5.79 -12.13
N THR A 68 9.27 -5.51 -11.49
CA THR A 68 9.29 -5.00 -10.11
C THR A 68 9.37 -3.48 -10.15
N GLU A 69 8.40 -2.84 -9.52
CA GLU A 69 8.36 -1.40 -9.31
C GLU A 69 8.64 -1.11 -7.83
N GLU A 70 9.40 -0.05 -7.57
CA GLU A 70 9.83 0.30 -6.22
C GLU A 70 9.67 1.79 -5.94
N THR A 71 9.44 2.13 -4.68
CA THR A 71 9.52 3.51 -4.17
C THR A 71 10.20 3.51 -2.81
N THR A 72 10.77 4.64 -2.41
CA THR A 72 11.40 4.79 -1.10
C THR A 72 10.57 5.72 -0.23
N LEU A 73 10.43 5.34 1.03
CA LEU A 73 9.67 6.08 2.03
C LEU A 73 10.53 6.27 3.28
N LYS A 74 10.49 7.46 3.89
CA LYS A 74 11.01 7.67 5.24
C LYS A 74 9.85 7.57 6.23
N LEU A 75 10.06 6.86 7.33
CA LEU A 75 9.09 6.66 8.40
C LEU A 75 9.71 7.07 9.74
N GLY A 76 9.07 7.98 10.46
CA GLY A 76 9.37 8.35 11.84
C GLY A 76 8.53 7.57 12.86
N ALA A 77 8.96 7.59 14.13
CA ALA A 77 8.18 7.02 15.23
C ALA A 77 6.89 7.82 15.45
N GLY A 78 5.76 7.13 15.59
CA GLY A 78 4.43 7.74 15.64
C GLY A 78 3.96 8.36 14.33
N GLU A 79 4.77 8.35 13.26
CA GLU A 79 4.39 8.89 11.97
C GLU A 79 3.45 7.93 11.25
N THR A 80 2.50 8.49 10.49
CA THR A 80 1.66 7.74 9.56
C THR A 80 2.00 8.14 8.13
N ARG A 81 2.29 7.16 7.28
CA ARG A 81 2.59 7.33 5.86
C ARG A 81 1.62 6.55 5.00
N TYR A 82 1.47 6.97 3.75
CA TYR A 82 0.52 6.38 2.82
C TYR A 82 1.20 6.04 1.50
N VAL A 83 0.96 4.82 1.03
CA VAL A 83 1.46 4.32 -0.24
C VAL A 83 0.28 3.86 -1.08
N ARG A 84 0.03 4.57 -2.18
CA ARG A 84 -0.93 4.16 -3.20
C ARG A 84 -0.26 3.19 -4.16
N THR A 85 -1.02 2.21 -4.61
CA THR A 85 -0.65 1.35 -5.72
C THR A 85 -1.62 1.54 -6.87
N ASP A 86 -1.08 1.77 -8.06
CA ASP A 86 -1.86 1.98 -9.28
C ASP A 86 -1.50 0.92 -10.33
N ILE A 87 -2.51 0.45 -11.07
CA ILE A 87 -2.29 -0.48 -12.18
C ILE A 87 -2.15 0.28 -13.50
N SER A 88 -1.15 -0.09 -14.29
CA SER A 88 -0.97 0.35 -15.67
C SER A 88 -0.85 -0.83 -16.61
N MET A 89 -1.02 -0.58 -17.91
CA MET A 89 -0.91 -1.62 -18.95
C MET A 89 0.54 -2.14 -19.01
N GLY A 90 0.69 -3.46 -18.94
CA GLY A 90 1.95 -4.15 -19.24
C GLY A 90 1.89 -4.86 -20.60
N LEU A 91 2.93 -5.63 -20.92
CA LEU A 91 2.98 -6.34 -22.20
C LEU A 91 2.09 -7.59 -22.17
N LEU A 92 2.12 -8.31 -21.04
CA LEU A 92 1.30 -9.50 -20.81
C LEU A 92 0.51 -9.41 -19.49
N VAL A 93 1.11 -8.83 -18.45
CA VAL A 93 0.47 -8.65 -17.13
C VAL A 93 0.53 -7.17 -16.75
N GLY A 94 -0.57 -6.64 -16.19
CA GLY A 94 -0.62 -5.26 -15.69
C GLY A 94 0.48 -4.99 -14.67
N ARG A 95 1.06 -3.79 -14.74
CA ARG A 95 2.13 -3.35 -13.84
C ARG A 95 1.53 -2.62 -12.65
N ILE A 96 1.99 -2.93 -11.45
CA ILE A 96 1.58 -2.22 -10.23
C ILE A 96 2.73 -1.33 -9.78
N THR A 97 2.49 -0.03 -9.72
CA THR A 97 3.48 0.97 -9.29
C THR A 97 3.11 1.53 -7.92
N PRO A 98 4.00 1.46 -6.92
CA PRO A 98 3.79 2.08 -5.62
C PRO A 98 4.21 3.56 -5.65
N SER A 99 3.46 4.43 -4.96
CA SER A 99 3.75 5.86 -4.86
C SER A 99 3.40 6.38 -3.46
N VAL A 100 4.28 7.19 -2.87
CA VAL A 100 4.02 7.84 -1.58
C VAL A 100 3.07 9.02 -1.81
N ILE A 101 1.96 9.05 -1.06
CA ILE A 101 0.90 10.06 -1.20
C ILE A 101 0.78 10.89 0.08
N ASP A 102 0.46 12.16 -0.09
CA ASP A 102 0.18 13.07 1.02
C ASP A 102 -1.07 12.65 1.82
N PRO A 103 -1.06 12.83 3.16
CA PRO A 103 -2.16 12.40 4.02
C PRO A 103 -3.55 12.89 3.57
N ASP A 104 -3.67 14.16 3.18
CA ASP A 104 -4.96 14.75 2.80
C ASP A 104 -5.59 14.09 1.57
N GLN A 105 -4.76 13.65 0.61
CA GLN A 105 -5.25 12.92 -0.55
C GLN A 105 -5.51 11.46 -0.22
N ALA A 106 -4.59 10.82 0.52
CA ALA A 106 -4.73 9.42 0.88
C ALA A 106 -6.00 9.15 1.71
N LEU A 107 -6.34 10.05 2.64
CA LEU A 107 -7.55 9.92 3.45
C LEU A 107 -8.83 9.98 2.59
N LYS A 108 -8.86 10.82 1.54
CA LYS A 108 -9.96 10.86 0.57
C LYS A 108 -10.02 9.58 -0.26
N ASP A 109 -8.86 9.10 -0.71
CA ASP A 109 -8.77 7.88 -1.51
C ASP A 109 -9.22 6.62 -0.74
N ILE A 110 -8.95 6.56 0.57
CA ILE A 110 -9.19 5.38 1.41
C ILE A 110 -10.62 5.30 1.94
N GLN A 111 -11.36 6.41 2.01
CA GLN A 111 -12.65 6.50 2.70
C GLN A 111 -13.68 5.44 2.26
N ASP A 112 -13.63 5.03 0.98
CA ASP A 112 -14.57 4.10 0.35
C ASP A 112 -13.95 2.71 0.12
N LEU A 113 -12.75 2.44 0.63
CA LEU A 113 -12.03 1.18 0.44
C LEU A 113 -12.32 0.18 1.55
N HIS A 114 -12.13 -1.10 1.24
CA HIS A 114 -12.30 -2.19 2.20
C HIS A 114 -10.98 -2.54 2.86
N TYR A 115 -11.01 -2.81 4.17
CA TYR A 115 -9.83 -3.31 4.86
C TYR A 115 -9.53 -4.75 4.41
N THR A 116 -8.29 -5.02 3.99
CA THR A 116 -7.82 -6.31 3.47
C THR A 116 -6.63 -6.88 4.23
N GLY A 117 -6.24 -6.27 5.35
CA GLY A 117 -5.21 -6.82 6.24
C GLY A 117 -5.66 -8.14 6.85
N LYS A 118 -4.71 -9.03 7.12
CA LYS A 118 -4.92 -10.32 7.78
C LYS A 118 -4.22 -10.34 9.12
#